data_AF-X0VUV6-F1
#
_entry.id   AF-X0VUV6-F1
#
_cell.length_a   1.000
_cell.length_b   1.000
_cell.length_c   1.000
_cell.angle_alpha   90.00
_cell.angle_beta   90.00
_cell.angle_gamma   90.00
#
_symmetry.space_group_name_H-M   'P 1'
#
loop_
_entity.id
_entity.type
_entity.pdbx_description
1 polymer ?
#
loop_
_entity_poly.entity_id
_entity_poly.type
_entity_poly.pdbx_seq_one_letter_code
_entity_poly.pdbx_strand_id
1 'polypeptide(L)'
;MIGPILVALFLGICAGIITGLIPGIHINLISLILVSVSGYFLGFTNGLVLGVFIIAMAVTHTFLDTIPSVFLGAPDSATALAVLPGHRMLLEGRGYDAVKLTVIGSLLCLVLTSIMIVFLIPTASIIYSIISPWIGWILIIVVGFMILSSKGI
;
A
#
# COMPACT_ATOMS: atom_id res chain seq x y z
N MET A 1 -10.23 8.21 -26.77
CA MET A 1 -9.63 8.48 -25.43
C MET A 1 -9.72 7.31 -24.46
N ILE A 2 -10.71 6.41 -24.56
CA ILE A 2 -10.89 5.27 -23.62
C ILE A 2 -9.91 4.11 -23.87
N GLY A 3 -9.54 3.85 -25.14
CA GLY A 3 -8.65 2.73 -25.50
C GLY A 3 -7.32 2.69 -24.71
N PRO A 4 -6.52 3.78 -24.68
CA PRO A 4 -5.27 3.82 -23.92
C PRO A 4 -5.46 3.59 -22.41
N ILE A 5 -6.59 4.02 -21.87
CA ILE A 5 -6.93 3.84 -20.44
C ILE A 5 -7.17 2.36 -20.14
N LEU A 6 -7.92 1.65 -21.00
CA LEU A 6 -8.16 0.22 -20.83
C LEU A 6 -6.87 -0.60 -20.96
N VAL A 7 -5.99 -0.22 -21.89
CA VAL A 7 -4.68 -0.86 -22.04
C VAL A 7 -3.82 -0.63 -20.80
N ALA A 8 -3.76 0.60 -20.30
CA ALA A 8 -3.05 0.93 -19.07
C ALA A 8 -3.61 0.22 -17.84
N LEU A 9 -4.94 0.08 -17.75
CA LEU A 9 -5.61 -0.68 -16.70
C LEU A 9 -5.16 -2.15 -16.73
N PHE A 10 -5.23 -2.79 -17.90
CA PHE A 10 -4.87 -4.19 -18.06
C PHE A 10 -3.38 -4.43 -17.76
N LEU A 11 -2.50 -3.60 -18.32
CA LEU A 11 -1.06 -3.68 -18.04
C LEU A 11 -0.75 -3.42 -16.56
N GLY A 12 -1.46 -2.49 -15.92
CA GLY A 12 -1.34 -2.21 -14.50
C GLY A 12 -1.70 -3.44 -13.67
N ILE A 13 -2.82 -4.10 -13.98
CA ILE A 13 -3.22 -5.36 -13.32
C ILE A 13 -2.13 -6.43 -13.51
N CYS A 14 -1.63 -6.64 -14.72
CA CYS A 14 -0.56 -7.62 -14.98
C CYS A 14 0.70 -7.31 -14.16
N ALA A 15 1.14 -6.05 -14.14
CA ALA A 15 2.29 -5.62 -13.35
C ALA A 15 2.04 -5.78 -11.84
N GLY A 16 0.83 -5.49 -11.37
CA GLY A 16 0.41 -5.71 -9.98
C GLY A 16 0.42 -7.19 -9.58
N ILE A 17 0.03 -8.09 -10.48
CA ILE A 17 0.12 -9.54 -10.25
C ILE A 17 1.57 -9.98 -10.05
N ILE A 18 2.46 -9.55 -10.95
CA ILE A 18 3.87 -9.90 -10.89
C ILE A 18 4.49 -9.36 -9.59
N THR A 19 4.26 -8.08 -9.30
CA THR A 19 4.89 -7.42 -8.17
C THR A 19 4.34 -7.85 -6.82
N GLY A 20 3.04 -8.15 -6.72
CA GLY A 20 2.41 -8.63 -5.49
C GLY A 20 2.78 -10.07 -5.15
N LEU A 21 3.04 -10.93 -6.15
CA LEU A 21 3.44 -12.32 -5.89
C LEU A 21 4.94 -12.49 -5.61
N ILE A 22 5.77 -11.51 -5.99
CA ILE A 22 7.21 -11.54 -5.70
C ILE A 22 7.44 -10.97 -4.28
N PRO A 23 7.91 -11.78 -3.32
CA PRO A 23 8.19 -11.30 -1.98
C PRO A 23 9.30 -10.23 -1.98
N GLY A 24 9.19 -9.25 -1.10
CA GLY A 24 10.22 -8.21 -0.88
C GLY A 24 10.18 -7.05 -1.87
N ILE A 25 9.25 -7.03 -2.83
CA ILE A 25 8.99 -5.86 -3.66
C ILE A 25 7.81 -5.10 -3.07
N HIS A 26 8.06 -3.87 -2.58
CA HIS A 26 6.98 -3.01 -2.09
C HIS A 26 6.48 -2.10 -3.22
N ILE A 27 5.15 -1.99 -3.35
CA ILE A 27 4.50 -1.10 -4.32
C ILE A 27 4.98 0.37 -4.31
N ASN A 28 5.37 0.90 -3.14
CA ASN A 28 5.83 2.29 -3.02
C ASN A 28 7.13 2.54 -3.79
N LEU A 29 8.03 1.55 -3.80
CA LEU A 29 9.30 1.65 -4.54
C LEU A 29 9.04 1.73 -6.04
N ILE A 30 8.19 0.85 -6.55
CA ILE A 30 7.84 0.81 -7.98
C ILE A 30 7.14 2.10 -8.40
N SER A 31 6.21 2.57 -7.57
CA SER A 31 5.46 3.80 -7.82
C SER A 31 6.40 5.03 -7.85
N LEU A 32 7.35 5.11 -6.92
CA LEU A 32 8.35 6.17 -6.90
C LEU A 32 9.25 6.17 -8.15
N ILE A 33 9.70 4.99 -8.58
CA ILE A 33 10.52 4.85 -9.80
C ILE A 33 9.72 5.31 -11.03
N LEU A 34 8.47 4.88 -11.17
CA LEU A 34 7.58 5.28 -12.26
C LEU A 34 7.33 6.79 -12.27
N VAL A 35 7.09 7.39 -11.11
CA VAL A 35 6.91 8.84 -10.98
C VAL A 35 8.21 9.58 -11.32
N SER A 36 9.37 9.07 -10.92
CA SER A 36 10.67 9.69 -11.22
C SER A 36 11.00 9.70 -12.72
N VAL A 37 10.56 8.67 -13.45
CA VAL A 37 10.74 8.55 -14.91
C VAL A 37 9.52 9.07 -15.68
N SER A 38 8.50 9.61 -14.99
CA SER A 38 7.24 10.02 -15.60
C SER A 38 7.41 11.07 -16.69
N GLY A 39 8.41 11.96 -16.60
CA GLY A 39 8.71 12.95 -17.64
C GLY A 39 8.98 12.33 -19.02
N TYR A 40 9.60 11.15 -19.07
CA TYR A 40 9.79 10.40 -20.32
C TYR A 40 8.46 9.83 -20.84
N PHE A 41 7.66 9.22 -19.95
CA PHE A 41 6.38 8.61 -20.31
C PHE A 41 5.31 9.63 -20.71
N LEU A 42 5.32 10.82 -20.12
CA LEU A 42 4.42 11.93 -20.47
C LEU A 42 4.70 12.50 -21.86
N GLY A 43 5.88 12.24 -22.44
CA GLY A 43 6.16 12.54 -23.85
C GLY A 43 5.40 11.65 -24.83
N PHE A 44 5.00 10.44 -24.40
CA PHE A 44 4.29 9.46 -25.22
C PHE A 44 2.83 9.23 -24.79
N THR A 45 2.47 9.62 -23.56
CA THR A 45 1.19 9.33 -22.93
C THR A 45 0.67 10.52 -22.12
N ASN A 46 -0.54 10.42 -21.57
CA ASN A 46 -1.14 11.43 -20.70
C ASN A 46 -0.98 11.02 -19.23
N GLY A 47 -0.82 12.00 -18.32
CA GLY A 47 -0.77 11.76 -16.87
C GLY A 47 -1.96 10.98 -16.32
N LEU A 48 -3.14 11.11 -16.91
CA LEU A 48 -4.30 10.29 -16.54
C LEU A 48 -4.08 8.80 -16.84
N VAL A 49 -3.49 8.48 -17.99
CA VAL A 49 -3.21 7.08 -18.40
C VAL A 49 -2.14 6.47 -17.49
N LEU A 50 -1.09 7.22 -17.17
CA LEU A 50 -0.05 6.80 -16.23
C LEU A 50 -0.61 6.62 -14.81
N GLY A 51 -1.47 7.54 -14.36
CA GLY A 51 -2.14 7.44 -13.06
C GLY A 51 -3.02 6.19 -12.95
N VAL A 52 -3.80 5.88 -13.98
CA VAL A 52 -4.62 4.66 -14.04
C VAL A 52 -3.74 3.41 -13.97
N PHE A 53 -2.61 3.37 -14.69
CA PHE A 53 -1.67 2.25 -14.61
C PHE A 53 -1.13 2.06 -13.18
N ILE A 54 -0.67 3.13 -12.54
CA ILE A 54 -0.10 3.08 -11.18
C ILE A 54 -1.16 2.64 -10.17
N ILE A 55 -2.36 3.20 -10.22
CA ILE A 55 -3.45 2.86 -9.29
C ILE A 55 -3.88 1.40 -9.49
N ALA A 56 -4.06 0.95 -10.74
CA ALA A 56 -4.46 -0.42 -11.04
C ALA A 56 -3.42 -1.44 -10.55
N MET A 57 -2.14 -1.14 -10.78
CA MET A 57 -1.02 -1.93 -10.29
C MET A 57 -0.98 -1.97 -8.76
N ALA A 58 -1.10 -0.81 -8.11
CA ALA A 58 -1.03 -0.69 -6.66
C ALA A 58 -2.17 -1.44 -5.96
N VAL A 59 -3.40 -1.26 -6.43
CA VAL A 59 -4.55 -2.00 -5.92
C VAL A 59 -4.31 -3.50 -6.09
N THR A 60 -3.95 -3.96 -7.30
CA THR A 60 -3.75 -5.40 -7.55
C THR A 60 -2.63 -5.99 -6.68
N HIS A 61 -1.53 -5.26 -6.52
CA HIS A 61 -0.40 -5.63 -5.67
C HIS A 61 -0.83 -5.84 -4.22
N THR A 62 -1.52 -4.89 -3.59
CA THR A 62 -1.92 -4.94 -2.18
C THR A 62 -2.90 -6.07 -1.84
N PHE A 63 -3.59 -6.63 -2.83
CA PHE A 63 -4.40 -7.84 -2.60
C PHE A 63 -3.55 -9.10 -2.68
N LEU A 64 -2.57 -9.14 -3.58
CA LEU A 64 -1.78 -10.33 -3.88
C LEU A 64 -0.56 -10.49 -2.98
N ASP A 65 0.02 -9.39 -2.47
CA ASP A 65 1.13 -9.39 -1.50
C ASP A 65 0.78 -10.09 -0.19
N THR A 66 -0.51 -10.21 0.12
CA THR A 66 -1.02 -10.97 1.26
C THR A 66 -0.63 -12.45 1.20
N ILE A 67 -0.50 -13.02 0.00
CA ILE A 67 -0.16 -14.43 -0.21
C ILE A 67 1.29 -14.72 0.21
N PRO A 68 2.33 -14.09 -0.39
CA PRO A 68 3.70 -14.32 0.04
C PRO A 68 3.93 -13.85 1.48
N SER A 69 3.24 -12.79 1.91
CA SER A 69 3.35 -12.29 3.30
C SER A 69 2.90 -13.34 4.33
N VAL A 70 1.76 -13.99 4.11
CA VAL A 70 1.24 -15.04 5.01
C VAL A 70 2.02 -16.34 4.88
N PHE A 71 2.28 -16.82 3.66
CA PHE A 71 2.82 -18.16 3.42
C PHE A 71 4.35 -18.26 3.44
N LEU A 72 5.06 -17.20 3.02
CA LEU A 72 6.52 -17.22 2.96
C LEU A 72 7.17 -16.50 4.15
N GLY A 73 6.38 -15.88 5.03
CA GLY A 73 6.88 -15.21 6.22
C GLY A 73 7.89 -14.10 5.92
N ALA A 74 7.80 -13.51 4.72
CA ALA A 74 8.59 -12.36 4.28
C ALA A 74 7.70 -11.10 4.19
N PRO A 75 7.09 -10.66 5.31
CA PRO A 75 6.27 -9.45 5.31
C PRO A 75 7.14 -8.20 5.16
N ASP A 76 6.58 -7.18 4.52
CA ASP A 76 7.18 -5.85 4.51
C ASP A 76 7.33 -5.32 5.95
N SER A 77 8.35 -4.50 6.21
CA SER A 77 8.65 -3.98 7.55
C SER A 77 7.48 -3.23 8.19
N ALA A 78 6.63 -2.61 7.38
CA ALA A 78 5.39 -1.93 7.80
C ALA A 78 4.26 -2.90 8.19
N THR A 79 4.30 -4.16 7.74
CA THR A 79 3.26 -5.18 7.95
C THR A 79 3.69 -6.31 8.89
N ALA A 80 4.96 -6.38 9.29
CA ALA A 80 5.50 -7.46 10.11
C ALA A 80 4.72 -7.74 11.41
N LEU A 81 4.22 -6.69 12.09
CA LEU A 81 3.37 -6.84 13.29
C LEU A 81 1.95 -7.34 12.97
N ALA A 82 1.39 -6.92 11.83
CA ALA A 82 0.05 -7.30 11.38
C ALA A 82 0.01 -8.71 10.77
N VAL A 83 1.15 -9.25 10.36
CA VAL A 83 1.30 -10.59 9.77
C VAL A 83 1.54 -11.65 10.83
N LEU A 84 1.93 -11.26 12.05
CA LEU A 84 2.11 -12.17 13.19
C LEU A 84 0.86 -13.04 13.48
N PRO A 85 -0.38 -12.50 13.49
CA PRO A 85 -1.60 -13.31 13.58
C PRO A 85 -1.82 -14.23 12.38
N GLY A 86 -1.55 -13.76 11.16
CA GLY A 86 -1.68 -14.56 9.94
C GLY A 86 -0.69 -15.73 9.91
N HIS A 87 0.53 -15.51 10.37
CA HIS A 87 1.55 -16.54 10.51
C HIS A 87 1.20 -17.57 11.60
N ARG A 88 0.58 -17.14 12.71
CA ARG A 88 0.03 -18.08 13.71
C ARG A 88 -1.06 -18.97 13.10
N MET A 89 -1.99 -18.38 12.35
CA MET A 89 -3.01 -19.15 11.63
C MET A 89 -2.40 -20.10 10.59
N LEU A 90 -1.32 -19.71 9.90
CA LEU A 90 -0.56 -20.62 9.03
C LEU A 90 -0.02 -21.83 9.80
N LEU A 91 0.62 -21.60 10.95
CA LEU A 91 1.18 -22.66 11.80
C LEU A 91 0.10 -23.61 12.34
N GLU A 92 -1.13 -23.12 12.51
CA GLU A 92 -2.32 -23.92 12.86
C GLU A 92 -2.94 -24.67 11.67
N GLY A 93 -2.34 -24.61 10.47
CA GLY A 93 -2.87 -25.21 9.24
C GLY A 93 -3.99 -24.40 8.57
N ARG A 94 -4.23 -23.17 9.03
CA ARG A 94 -5.31 -22.27 8.59
C ARG A 94 -4.82 -21.09 7.74
N GLY A 95 -3.72 -21.28 7.00
CA GLY A 95 -3.15 -20.22 6.15
C GLY A 95 -4.11 -19.67 5.09
N TYR A 96 -4.99 -20.53 4.55
CA TYR A 96 -6.04 -20.10 3.62
C TYR A 96 -7.05 -19.17 4.28
N ASP A 97 -7.49 -19.47 5.52
CA ASP A 97 -8.40 -18.60 6.26
C ASP A 97 -7.74 -17.24 6.55
N ALA A 98 -6.45 -17.23 6.87
CA ALA A 98 -5.69 -16.02 7.10
C ALA A 98 -5.67 -15.12 5.86
N VAL A 99 -5.33 -15.66 4.68
CA VAL A 99 -5.38 -14.91 3.42
C VAL A 99 -6.80 -14.44 3.12
N LYS A 100 -7.80 -15.31 3.29
CA LYS A 100 -9.20 -14.97 3.04
C LYS A 100 -9.66 -13.77 3.90
N LEU A 101 -9.37 -13.79 5.20
CA LEU A 101 -9.72 -12.71 6.12
C LEU A 101 -9.00 -11.40 5.76
N THR A 102 -7.70 -11.47 5.45
CA THR A 102 -6.94 -10.28 5.03
C THR A 102 -7.49 -9.69 3.74
N VAL A 103 -7.80 -10.51 2.74
CA VAL A 103 -8.38 -10.07 1.46
C VAL A 103 -9.76 -9.44 1.65
N ILE A 104 -10.61 -10.02 2.51
CA ILE A 104 -11.92 -9.43 2.87
C ILE A 104 -11.73 -8.07 3.55
N GLY A 105 -10.77 -7.96 4.47
CA GLY A 105 -10.41 -6.71 5.12
C GLY A 105 -9.96 -5.64 4.12
N SER A 106 -9.08 -6.01 3.18
CA SER A 106 -8.62 -5.12 2.11
C SER A 106 -9.77 -4.65 1.20
N LEU A 107 -10.70 -5.55 0.87
CA LEU A 107 -11.87 -5.21 0.06
C LEU A 107 -12.80 -4.22 0.79
N LEU A 108 -13.11 -4.50 2.06
CA LEU A 108 -13.94 -3.61 2.89
C LEU A 108 -13.28 -2.24 3.04
N CYS A 109 -11.97 -2.20 3.29
CA CYS A 109 -11.18 -0.98 3.37
C CYS A 109 -11.27 -0.18 2.06
N LEU A 110 -11.12 -0.84 0.91
CA LEU A 110 -11.22 -0.19 -0.40
C LEU A 110 -12.61 0.43 -0.63
N VAL A 111 -13.68 -0.32 -0.32
CA VAL A 111 -15.06 0.17 -0.48
C VAL A 111 -15.33 1.35 0.45
N LEU A 112 -15.01 1.22 1.74
CA LEU A 112 -15.17 2.28 2.73
C LEU A 112 -14.38 3.53 2.34
N THR A 113 -13.11 3.38 1.96
CA THR A 113 -12.26 4.50 1.56
C THR A 113 -12.78 5.18 0.31
N SER A 114 -13.26 4.41 -0.68
CA SER A 114 -13.84 4.97 -1.90
C SER A 114 -15.09 5.80 -1.63
N ILE A 115 -15.95 5.37 -0.70
CA ILE A 115 -17.14 6.12 -0.28
C ILE A 115 -16.74 7.38 0.49
N MET A 116 -15.77 7.26 1.40
CA MET A 116 -15.35 8.37 2.25
C MET A 116 -14.42 9.38 1.56
N ILE A 117 -13.96 9.12 0.33
CA ILE A 117 -12.94 9.94 -0.33
C ILE A 117 -13.35 11.41 -0.51
N VAL A 118 -14.64 11.66 -0.77
CA VAL A 118 -15.20 13.01 -0.92
C VAL A 118 -15.06 13.81 0.36
N PHE A 119 -15.14 13.15 1.51
CA PHE A 119 -14.92 13.77 2.82
C PHE A 119 -13.42 13.80 3.17
N LEU A 120 -12.69 12.72 2.92
CA LEU A 120 -11.27 12.61 3.29
C LEU A 120 -10.39 13.68 2.63
N ILE A 121 -10.59 13.99 1.35
CA ILE A 121 -9.74 14.94 0.61
C ILE A 121 -9.72 16.34 1.27
N PRO A 122 -10.86 17.03 1.45
CA PRO A 122 -10.85 18.37 2.08
C PRO A 122 -10.40 18.30 3.54
N THR A 123 -10.81 17.28 4.29
CA THR A 123 -10.44 17.14 5.70
C THR A 123 -8.95 16.90 5.87
N ALA A 124 -8.31 16.13 4.98
CA ALA A 124 -6.87 15.89 5.00
C ALA A 124 -6.07 17.19 4.85
N SER A 125 -6.50 18.11 3.98
CA SER A 125 -5.83 19.41 3.82
C SER A 125 -5.89 20.26 5.09
N ILE A 126 -7.04 20.25 5.78
CA ILE A 126 -7.23 21.00 7.04
C ILE A 126 -6.34 20.39 8.14
N ILE A 127 -6.40 19.07 8.30
CA ILE A 127 -5.58 18.33 9.27
C ILE A 127 -4.09 18.58 9.01
N TYR A 128 -3.65 18.49 7.75
CA TYR A 128 -2.26 18.71 7.39
C TYR A 128 -1.79 20.12 7.77
N SER A 129 -2.59 21.16 7.48
CA SER A 129 -2.25 22.54 7.84
C SER A 129 -2.13 22.74 9.35
N ILE A 130 -2.94 22.03 10.15
CA ILE A 130 -2.90 22.12 11.62
C ILE A 130 -1.68 21.37 12.17
N ILE A 131 -1.35 20.19 11.64
CA ILE A 131 -0.31 19.31 12.18
C ILE A 131 1.08 19.67 11.67
N SER A 132 1.21 20.14 10.42
CA SER A 132 2.50 20.40 9.79
C SER A 132 3.46 21.28 10.61
N PRO A 133 3.02 22.34 11.31
CA PRO A 133 3.91 23.15 12.16
C PRO A 133 4.45 22.40 13.39
N TRP A 134 3.73 21.38 13.87
CA TRP A 134 4.02 20.65 15.10
C TRP A 134 4.70 19.31 14.85
N ILE A 135 4.79 18.87 13.59
CA ILE A 135 5.26 17.52 13.23
C ILE A 135 6.65 17.21 13.81
N GLY A 136 7.56 18.20 13.82
CA GLY A 136 8.89 18.04 14.41
C GLY A 136 8.84 17.78 15.91
N TRP A 137 8.04 18.54 16.65
CA TRP A 137 7.84 18.35 18.09
C TRP A 137 7.19 17.01 18.40
N ILE A 138 6.17 16.63 17.63
CA ILE A 138 5.49 15.34 17.75
C ILE A 138 6.49 14.20 17.57
N LEU A 139 7.33 14.26 16.52
CA LEU A 139 8.35 13.24 16.26
C LEU A 139 9.38 13.16 17.39
N ILE A 140 9.86 14.29 17.90
CA ILE A 140 10.80 14.31 19.04
C ILE A 140 10.18 13.65 20.28
N ILE A 141 8.92 13.97 20.58
CA ILE A 141 8.20 13.39 21.73
C ILE A 141 8.02 11.87 21.54
N VAL A 142 7.59 11.42 20.36
CA VAL A 142 7.39 9.99 20.08
C VAL A 142 8.70 9.23 20.14
N VAL A 143 9.77 9.76 19.56
CA VAL A 143 11.11 9.14 19.62
C VAL A 143 11.63 9.12 21.06
N GLY A 144 11.49 10.22 21.80
CA GLY A 144 11.86 10.29 23.21
C GLY A 144 11.08 9.27 24.06
N PHE A 145 9.77 9.17 23.85
CA PHE A 145 8.92 8.17 24.50
C PHE A 145 9.34 6.75 24.11
N MET A 146 9.60 6.47 22.84
CA MET A 146 10.07 5.16 22.38
C MET A 146 11.40 4.78 23.03
N ILE A 147 12.35 5.72 23.15
CA ILE A 147 13.64 5.47 23.80
C ILE A 147 13.46 5.22 25.30
N LEU A 148 12.62 5.98 25.98
CA LEU A 148 12.36 5.81 27.43
C LEU A 148 11.52 4.56 27.74
N SER A 149 10.57 4.22 26.88
CA SER A 149 9.70 3.04 26.98
C SER A 149 10.39 1.77 26.49
N SER A 150 11.39 1.90 25.63
CA SER A 150 12.40 0.88 25.39
C SER A 150 13.20 0.72 26.67
N LYS A 151 12.61 -0.01 27.64
CA LYS A 151 13.37 -0.57 28.77
C LYS A 151 14.64 -1.16 28.17
N GLY A 152 15.78 -0.74 28.72
CA GLY A 152 17.07 -1.26 28.35
C GLY A 152 17.04 -2.79 28.25
N ILE A 153 17.81 -3.28 27.29
CA ILE A 153 18.48 -4.58 27.44
C ILE A 153 19.06 -4.67 28.86
#